data_AF-A0A1S2R306-F1
#
_entry.id   AF-A0A1S2R306-F1
#
_cell.length_a   1.000
_cell.length_b   1.000
_cell.length_c   1.000
_cell.angle_alpha   90.00
_cell.angle_beta   90.00
_cell.angle_gamma   90.00
#
_symmetry.space_group_name_H-M   'P 1'
#
loop_
_entity.id
_entity.type
_entity.pdbx_description
1 polymer ?
#
loop_
_entity_poly.entity_id
_entity_poly.type
_entity_poly.pdbx_seq_one_letter_code
_entity_poly.pdbx_strand_id
1 'polypeptide(L)'
;MLQHEYGWVRQTRGILLDFCGKLDPNHFTHANGFGWQCVRDTLVHIADCYVAWLGSFVLLKTKKPITPREELHNLSLEQIIARFEQVDLIVNELLELHGHNLNVLIEREIPWREAPELLSITPGKLLMHTITHEFHHKGQIVAMLRQMGYEPPNTDVLGTED
;
A
#
# COMPACT_ATOMS: atom_id res chain seq x y z
N MET A 1 -9.88 0.53 14.87
CA MET A 1 -9.16 1.53 14.07
C MET A 1 -10.22 2.46 13.54
N LEU A 2 -10.35 3.60 14.20
CA LEU A 2 -11.21 4.70 13.85
C LEU A 2 -10.64 5.37 12.59
N GLN A 3 -11.52 5.96 11.80
CA GLN A 3 -11.18 6.65 10.54
C GLN A 3 -10.07 7.69 10.70
N HIS A 4 -9.91 8.20 11.92
CA HIS A 4 -8.85 9.09 12.38
C HIS A 4 -7.44 8.50 12.24
N GLU A 5 -7.17 7.29 12.75
CA GLU A 5 -5.80 6.74 12.73
C GLU A 5 -5.35 6.39 11.30
N TYR A 6 -6.28 5.98 10.44
CA TYR A 6 -5.98 5.81 9.02
C TYR A 6 -5.69 7.14 8.32
N GLY A 7 -6.25 8.26 8.82
CA GLY A 7 -5.88 9.61 8.41
C GLY A 7 -4.38 9.88 8.52
N TRP A 8 -3.75 9.50 9.64
CA TRP A 8 -2.29 9.65 9.80
C TRP A 8 -1.48 8.81 8.81
N VAL A 9 -1.95 7.59 8.50
CA VAL A 9 -1.33 6.75 7.47
C VAL A 9 -1.36 7.46 6.11
N ARG A 10 -2.53 8.01 5.73
CA ARG A 10 -2.67 8.78 4.48
C ARG A 10 -1.77 10.00 4.44
N GLN A 11 -1.70 10.79 5.51
CA GLN A 11 -0.84 11.97 5.60
C GLN A 11 0.64 11.61 5.37
N THR A 12 1.15 10.61 6.12
CA THR A 12 2.55 10.20 5.97
C THR A 12 2.87 9.59 4.61
N ARG A 13 1.89 8.96 3.94
CA ARG A 13 2.03 8.48 2.56
C ARG A 13 2.07 9.64 1.56
N GLY A 14 1.18 10.62 1.72
CA GLY A 14 1.15 11.84 0.90
C GLY A 14 2.48 12.57 0.92
N ILE A 15 3.07 12.76 2.12
CA ILE A 15 4.40 13.35 2.29
C ILE A 15 5.46 12.64 1.43
N LEU A 16 5.45 11.31 1.40
CA LEU A 16 6.40 10.54 0.60
C LEU A 16 6.12 10.65 -0.91
N LEU A 17 4.85 10.56 -1.31
CA LEU A 17 4.45 10.68 -2.72
C LEU A 17 4.78 12.07 -3.29
N ASP A 18 4.54 13.13 -2.52
CA ASP A 18 4.90 14.50 -2.87
C ASP A 18 6.41 14.68 -3.03
N PHE A 19 7.20 14.00 -2.19
CA PHE A 19 8.65 13.98 -2.34
C PHE A 19 9.09 13.22 -3.60
N CYS A 20 8.45 12.09 -3.89
CA CYS A 20 8.71 11.31 -5.11
C CYS A 20 8.44 12.12 -6.38
N GLY A 21 7.47 13.03 -6.37
CA GLY A 21 7.18 13.94 -7.49
C GLY A 21 8.28 14.95 -7.82
N LYS A 22 9.29 15.07 -6.96
CA LYS A 22 10.44 15.98 -7.12
C LYS A 22 11.73 15.26 -7.50
N LEU A 23 11.69 13.94 -7.66
CA LEU A 23 12.87 13.14 -7.99
C LEU A 23 13.27 13.31 -9.45
N ASP A 24 14.54 13.02 -9.74
CA ASP A 24 14.95 12.74 -11.12
C ASP A 24 14.17 11.50 -11.61
N PRO A 25 13.52 11.54 -12.78
CA PRO A 25 12.79 10.39 -13.32
C PRO A 25 13.63 9.11 -13.39
N ASN A 26 14.93 9.21 -13.65
CA ASN A 26 15.83 8.05 -13.68
C ASN A 26 16.03 7.42 -12.30
N HIS A 27 15.99 8.23 -11.23
CA HIS A 27 16.12 7.76 -9.85
C HIS A 27 14.83 7.10 -9.34
N PHE A 28 13.66 7.54 -9.82
CA PHE A 28 12.39 6.91 -9.48
C PHE A 28 12.34 5.42 -9.88
N THR A 29 13.05 5.06 -10.96
CA THR A 29 13.14 3.70 -11.50
C THR A 29 14.50 3.04 -11.28
N HIS A 30 15.39 3.66 -10.50
CA HIS A 30 16.74 3.15 -10.29
C HIS A 30 16.75 1.87 -9.45
N ALA A 31 17.51 0.86 -9.88
CA ALA A 31 17.64 -0.40 -9.17
C ALA A 31 18.67 -0.27 -8.02
N ASN A 32 18.20 -0.44 -6.78
CA ASN A 32 18.98 -0.31 -5.55
C ASN A 32 19.51 -1.66 -5.02
N GLY A 33 19.17 -2.78 -5.67
CA GLY A 33 19.69 -4.11 -5.32
C GLY A 33 19.04 -4.79 -4.12
N PHE A 34 17.93 -4.26 -3.59
CA PHE A 34 17.14 -4.88 -2.52
C PHE A 34 15.64 -4.59 -2.69
N GLY A 35 14.82 -5.30 -1.90
CA GLY A 35 13.36 -5.15 -1.93
C GLY A 35 12.79 -5.31 -3.34
N TRP A 36 11.90 -4.39 -3.73
CA TRP A 36 11.29 -4.34 -5.07
C TRP A 36 12.16 -3.62 -6.11
N GLN A 37 13.47 -3.55 -5.88
CA GLN A 37 14.48 -2.97 -6.75
C GLN A 37 14.42 -1.44 -6.84
N CYS A 38 13.27 -0.81 -7.04
CA CYS A 38 13.16 0.63 -7.20
C CYS A 38 11.97 1.26 -6.46
N VAL A 39 11.94 2.59 -6.39
CA VAL A 39 10.90 3.35 -5.69
C VAL A 39 9.52 3.09 -6.32
N ARG A 40 9.42 3.17 -7.66
CA ARG A 40 8.17 2.91 -8.39
C ARG A 40 7.56 1.56 -8.03
N ASP A 41 8.33 0.49 -8.22
CA ASP A 41 7.85 -0.88 -8.03
C ASP A 41 7.51 -1.14 -6.56
N THR A 42 8.24 -0.52 -5.63
CA THR A 42 7.92 -0.59 -4.19
C THR A 42 6.58 0.08 -3.88
N LEU A 43 6.31 1.27 -4.43
CA LEU A 43 5.03 1.97 -4.24
C LEU A 43 3.85 1.18 -4.83
N VAL A 44 4.03 0.59 -6.02
CA VAL A 44 3.02 -0.26 -6.64
C VAL A 44 2.72 -1.47 -5.77
N HIS A 45 3.75 -2.15 -5.26
CA HIS A 45 3.58 -3.30 -4.38
C HIS A 45 2.83 -2.95 -3.08
N ILE A 46 3.10 -1.79 -2.50
CA ILE A 46 2.34 -1.30 -1.33
C ILE A 46 0.86 -1.20 -1.69
N ALA A 47 0.51 -0.51 -2.79
CA ALA A 47 -0.88 -0.33 -3.19
C ALA A 47 -1.56 -1.68 -3.50
N ASP A 48 -0.90 -2.57 -4.24
CA ASP A 48 -1.40 -3.89 -4.58
C ASP A 48 -1.67 -4.75 -3.32
N CYS A 49 -0.88 -4.58 -2.26
CA CYS A 49 -1.10 -5.27 -0.98
C CYS A 49 -2.47 -4.89 -0.35
N TYR A 50 -2.84 -3.61 -0.39
CA TYR A 50 -4.17 -3.16 0.05
C TYR A 50 -5.27 -3.68 -0.86
N VAL A 51 -5.10 -3.57 -2.18
CA VAL A 51 -6.10 -4.03 -3.16
C VAL A 51 -6.31 -5.54 -3.04
N ALA A 52 -5.26 -6.32 -2.80
CA ALA A 52 -5.35 -7.76 -2.61
C ALA A 52 -6.06 -8.11 -1.31
N TRP A 53 -5.56 -7.67 -0.17
CA TRP A 53 -6.11 -8.12 1.11
C TRP A 53 -7.44 -7.48 1.47
N LEU A 54 -7.64 -6.20 1.18
CA LEU A 54 -8.87 -5.52 1.56
C LEU A 54 -9.87 -5.51 0.41
N GLY A 55 -9.44 -5.08 -0.78
CA GLY A 55 -10.31 -5.00 -1.95
C GLY A 55 -10.77 -6.37 -2.47
N SER A 56 -9.84 -7.32 -2.63
CA SER A 56 -10.13 -8.64 -3.16
C SER A 56 -10.57 -9.63 -2.08
N PHE A 57 -9.78 -9.84 -1.02
CA PHE A 57 -10.10 -10.87 -0.04
C PHE A 57 -11.32 -10.50 0.82
N VAL A 58 -11.34 -9.31 1.44
CA VAL A 58 -12.44 -8.90 2.33
C VAL A 58 -13.67 -8.48 1.52
N LEU A 59 -13.50 -7.51 0.61
CA LEU A 59 -14.61 -6.86 -0.10
C LEU A 59 -15.03 -7.53 -1.42
N LEU A 60 -14.28 -8.53 -1.91
CA LEU A 60 -14.60 -9.29 -3.13
C LEU A 60 -14.76 -8.43 -4.41
N LYS A 61 -14.10 -7.26 -4.47
CA LYS A 61 -14.24 -6.28 -5.56
C LYS A 61 -13.49 -6.65 -6.83
N THR A 62 -12.46 -7.48 -6.74
CA THR A 62 -11.64 -7.90 -7.87
C THR A 62 -11.06 -9.30 -7.63
N LYS A 63 -10.69 -10.00 -8.71
CA LYS A 63 -9.87 -11.22 -8.67
C LYS A 63 -8.46 -11.01 -9.24
N LYS A 64 -8.15 -9.78 -9.67
CA LYS A 64 -6.84 -9.38 -10.23
C LYS A 64 -6.28 -8.18 -9.46
N PRO A 65 -5.93 -8.35 -8.17
CA PRO A 65 -5.47 -7.24 -7.35
C PRO A 65 -3.97 -6.93 -7.49
N ILE A 66 -3.20 -7.82 -8.12
CA ILE A 66 -1.75 -7.69 -8.26
C ILE A 66 -1.43 -7.24 -9.68
N THR A 67 -0.61 -6.21 -9.79
CA THR A 67 -0.08 -5.71 -11.06
C THR A 67 0.91 -6.72 -11.64
N PRO A 68 0.73 -7.15 -12.90
CA PRO A 68 1.70 -8.01 -13.57
C PRO A 68 3.07 -7.33 -13.69
N ARG A 69 4.15 -8.09 -13.61
CA ARG A 69 5.53 -7.54 -13.63
C ARG A 69 5.83 -6.80 -14.93
N GLU A 70 5.31 -7.33 -16.02
CA GLU A 70 5.37 -6.77 -17.36
C GLU A 70 4.60 -5.45 -17.49
N GLU A 71 3.73 -5.08 -16.54
CA GLU A 71 3.02 -3.80 -16.58
C GLU A 71 3.69 -2.73 -15.70
N LEU A 72 4.53 -3.14 -14.73
CA LEU A 72 5.18 -2.22 -13.77
C LEU A 72 5.98 -1.11 -14.47
N HIS A 73 6.65 -1.43 -15.57
CA HIS A 73 7.52 -0.48 -16.25
C HIS A 73 6.75 0.68 -16.92
N ASN A 74 5.44 0.53 -17.11
CA ASN A 74 4.60 1.54 -17.76
C ASN A 74 3.92 2.50 -16.78
N LEU A 75 4.08 2.28 -15.47
CA LEU A 75 3.37 3.06 -14.47
C LEU A 75 4.06 4.37 -14.14
N SER A 76 3.35 5.48 -14.39
CA SER A 76 3.76 6.82 -13.96
C SER A 76 3.46 7.05 -12.48
N LEU A 77 4.07 8.10 -11.91
CA LEU A 77 3.78 8.49 -10.53
C LEU A 77 2.32 8.90 -10.36
N GLU A 78 1.73 9.60 -11.33
CA GLU A 78 0.32 10.01 -11.30
C GLU A 78 -0.62 8.78 -11.25
N GLN A 79 -0.31 7.74 -12.02
CA GLN A 79 -1.07 6.49 -11.99
C GLN A 79 -0.93 5.78 -10.64
N ILE A 80 0.23 5.87 -9.99
CA ILE A 80 0.46 5.32 -8.65
C ILE A 80 -0.31 6.12 -7.58
N ILE A 81 -0.34 7.44 -7.69
CA ILE A 81 -1.15 8.31 -6.82
C ILE A 81 -2.63 7.93 -6.94
N ALA A 82 -3.15 7.80 -8.17
CA ALA A 82 -4.53 7.40 -8.41
C ALA A 82 -4.85 6.00 -7.83
N ARG A 83 -3.88 5.08 -7.81
CA ARG A 83 -4.05 3.79 -7.13
C ARG A 83 -4.16 3.94 -5.62
N PHE A 84 -3.41 4.85 -5.00
CA PHE A 84 -3.55 5.12 -3.57
C PHE A 84 -4.88 5.81 -3.22
N GLU A 85 -5.43 6.62 -4.11
CA GLU A 85 -6.81 7.12 -3.95
C GLU A 85 -7.83 5.97 -3.96
N GLN A 86 -7.65 4.96 -4.82
CA GLN A 86 -8.47 3.74 -4.80
C GLN A 86 -8.27 2.93 -3.52
N VAL A 87 -7.04 2.85 -3.01
CA VAL A 87 -6.75 2.21 -1.71
C VAL A 87 -7.49 2.92 -0.59
N ASP A 88 -7.54 4.25 -0.59
CA ASP A 88 -8.27 5.02 0.40
C ASP A 88 -9.77 4.73 0.37
N LEU A 89 -10.36 4.62 -0.82
CA LEU A 89 -11.75 4.22 -0.99
C LEU A 89 -12.00 2.80 -0.46
N ILE A 90 -11.10 1.85 -0.74
CA ILE A 90 -11.19 0.46 -0.25
C ILE A 90 -11.15 0.42 1.28
N VAL A 91 -10.25 1.17 1.92
CA VAL A 91 -10.15 1.18 3.38
C VAL A 91 -11.38 1.84 4.00
N ASN A 92 -11.87 2.95 3.45
CA ASN A 92 -13.09 3.58 3.92
C ASN A 92 -14.29 2.63 3.82
N GLU A 93 -14.47 1.97 2.67
CA GLU A 93 -15.55 0.99 2.48
C GLU A 93 -15.44 -0.19 3.45
N LEU A 94 -14.22 -0.69 3.71
CA LEU A 94 -13.99 -1.73 4.70
C LEU A 94 -14.39 -1.27 6.12
N LEU A 95 -14.05 -0.04 6.50
CA LEU A 95 -14.42 0.52 7.81
C LEU A 95 -15.92 0.77 7.92
N GLU A 96 -16.59 1.18 6.84
CA GLU A 96 -18.04 1.37 6.80
C GLU A 96 -18.79 0.04 6.92
N LEU A 97 -18.41 -0.96 6.13
CA LEU A 97 -19.12 -2.25 6.07
C LEU A 97 -18.75 -3.20 7.22
N HIS A 98 -17.49 -3.18 7.66
CA HIS A 98 -16.95 -4.13 8.63
C HIS A 98 -16.44 -3.47 9.92
N GLY A 99 -16.57 -2.15 10.12
CA GLY A 99 -16.04 -1.44 11.28
C GLY A 99 -16.44 -2.04 12.63
N HIS A 100 -17.70 -2.46 12.78
CA HIS A 100 -18.20 -3.12 13.99
C HIS A 100 -17.81 -4.60 14.11
N ASN A 101 -17.33 -5.21 13.02
CA ASN A 101 -17.03 -6.63 12.89
C ASN A 101 -15.57 -6.91 12.50
N LEU A 102 -14.65 -5.94 12.68
CA LEU A 102 -13.24 -6.09 12.32
C LEU A 102 -12.55 -7.27 13.01
N ASN A 103 -13.07 -7.70 14.16
CA ASN A 103 -12.53 -8.82 14.94
C ASN A 103 -13.29 -10.15 14.72
N VAL A 104 -14.26 -10.18 13.82
CA VAL A 104 -14.99 -11.40 13.44
C VAL A 104 -14.22 -12.10 12.33
N LEU A 105 -14.02 -13.41 12.46
CA LEU A 105 -13.32 -14.21 11.45
C LEU A 105 -14.14 -14.26 10.16
N ILE A 106 -13.45 -14.11 9.04
CA ILE A 106 -13.94 -14.53 7.72
C ILE A 106 -13.11 -15.73 7.28
N GLU A 107 -13.79 -16.73 6.72
CA GLU A 107 -13.15 -17.90 6.12
C GLU A 107 -13.57 -17.99 4.65
N ARG A 108 -12.58 -18.04 3.76
CA ARG A 108 -12.80 -18.18 2.31
C ARG A 108 -11.50 -18.50 1.58
N GLU A 109 -11.63 -18.90 0.32
CA GLU A 109 -10.50 -19.04 -0.59
C GLU A 109 -9.92 -17.69 -0.99
N ILE A 110 -8.60 -17.63 -1.21
CA ILE A 110 -7.91 -16.43 -1.69
C ILE A 110 -8.28 -16.18 -3.17
N PRO A 111 -9.06 -15.13 -3.52
CA PRO A 111 -9.72 -15.05 -4.84
C PRO A 111 -8.82 -14.87 -6.06
N TRP A 112 -7.57 -14.46 -5.85
CA TRP A 112 -6.59 -14.19 -6.93
C TRP A 112 -5.50 -15.27 -7.06
N ARG A 113 -5.59 -16.36 -6.30
CA ARG A 113 -4.68 -17.50 -6.44
C ARG A 113 -5.33 -18.56 -7.33
N GLU A 114 -4.54 -19.18 -8.20
CA GLU A 114 -5.02 -20.26 -9.09
C GLU A 114 -5.30 -21.55 -8.32
N ALA A 115 -4.45 -21.89 -7.35
CA ALA A 115 -4.68 -22.99 -6.46
C ALA A 115 -5.62 -22.55 -5.31
N PRO A 116 -6.69 -23.31 -5.02
CA PRO A 116 -7.59 -22.97 -3.92
C PRO A 116 -6.84 -23.08 -2.60
N GLU A 117 -6.79 -21.98 -1.87
CA GLU A 117 -6.19 -21.88 -0.54
C GLU A 117 -7.19 -21.21 0.39
N LEU A 118 -7.70 -21.98 1.35
CA LEU A 118 -8.61 -21.49 2.38
C LEU A 118 -7.83 -20.72 3.44
N LEU A 119 -8.30 -19.51 3.76
CA LEU A 119 -7.75 -18.67 4.80
C LEU A 119 -8.87 -18.25 5.76
N SER A 120 -8.63 -18.46 7.06
CA SER A 120 -9.48 -18.00 8.17
C SER A 120 -8.76 -16.88 8.93
N ILE A 121 -9.25 -15.64 8.81
CA ILE A 121 -8.59 -14.45 9.35
C ILE A 121 -9.59 -13.32 9.60
N THR A 122 -9.29 -12.39 10.50
CA THR A 122 -10.15 -11.24 10.76
C THR A 122 -9.82 -10.06 9.82
N PRO A 123 -10.82 -9.27 9.36
CA PRO A 123 -10.57 -8.07 8.56
C PRO A 123 -9.64 -7.06 9.25
N GLY A 124 -9.75 -6.93 10.57
CA GLY A 124 -8.88 -6.06 11.37
C GLY A 124 -7.41 -6.47 11.33
N LYS A 125 -7.12 -7.78 11.31
CA LYS A 125 -5.74 -8.29 11.17
C LYS A 125 -5.18 -8.01 9.77
N LEU A 126 -6.01 -8.11 8.73
CA LEU A 126 -5.61 -7.75 7.36
C LEU A 126 -5.40 -6.24 7.20
N LEU A 127 -6.25 -5.41 7.80
CA LEU A 127 -6.05 -3.96 7.83
C LEU A 127 -4.74 -3.60 8.53
N MET A 128 -4.48 -4.18 9.71
CA MET A 128 -3.20 -3.98 10.42
C MET A 128 -2.00 -4.48 9.60
N HIS A 129 -2.13 -5.63 8.93
CA HIS A 129 -1.08 -6.16 8.06
C HIS A 129 -0.74 -5.18 6.94
N THR A 130 -1.74 -4.68 6.21
CA THR A 130 -1.51 -3.75 5.09
C THR A 130 -0.87 -2.44 5.54
N ILE A 131 -1.30 -1.88 6.68
CA ILE A 131 -0.70 -0.67 7.27
C ILE A 131 0.76 -0.89 7.69
N THR A 132 1.02 -1.93 8.48
CA THR A 132 2.40 -2.20 8.93
C THR A 132 3.33 -2.55 7.76
N HIS A 133 2.80 -3.22 6.75
CA HIS A 133 3.50 -3.51 5.50
C HIS A 133 3.80 -2.24 4.68
N GLU A 134 2.89 -1.27 4.64
CA GLU A 134 3.15 0.04 4.05
C GLU A 134 4.33 0.74 4.75
N PHE A 135 4.32 0.84 6.08
CA PHE A 135 5.42 1.47 6.81
C PHE A 135 6.76 0.75 6.62
N HIS A 136 6.75 -0.58 6.58
CA HIS A 136 7.94 -1.37 6.27
C HIS A 136 8.57 -0.98 4.93
N HIS A 137 7.75 -0.90 3.87
CA HIS A 137 8.23 -0.57 2.53
C HIS A 137 8.49 0.93 2.33
N LYS A 138 7.81 1.83 3.05
CA LYS A 138 8.18 3.25 3.12
C LYS A 138 9.58 3.43 3.70
N GLY A 139 9.94 2.66 4.72
CA GLY A 139 11.30 2.62 5.25
C GLY A 139 12.33 2.19 4.20
N GLN A 140 11.99 1.19 3.38
CA GLN A 140 12.84 0.78 2.25
C GLN A 140 12.98 1.88 1.20
N ILE A 141 11.90 2.56 0.82
CA ILE A 141 11.94 3.69 -0.12
C ILE A 141 12.84 4.79 0.43
N VAL A 142 12.67 5.18 1.69
CA VAL A 142 13.53 6.20 2.34
C VAL A 142 15.00 5.78 2.31
N ALA A 143 15.32 4.50 2.53
CA ALA A 143 16.68 3.99 2.41
C ALA A 143 17.23 4.10 0.97
N MET A 144 16.44 3.72 -0.05
CA MET A 144 16.81 3.88 -1.46
C MET A 144 17.09 5.34 -1.81
N LEU A 145 16.20 6.24 -1.39
CA LEU A 145 16.34 7.68 -1.63
C LEU A 145 17.64 8.23 -1.01
N ARG A 146 17.96 7.83 0.23
CA ARG A 146 19.21 8.23 0.89
C ARG A 146 20.45 7.68 0.18
N GLN A 147 20.42 6.46 -0.34
CA GLN A 147 21.53 5.90 -1.12
C GLN A 147 21.78 6.68 -2.41
N MET A 148 20.74 7.28 -3.00
CA MET A 148 20.83 8.16 -4.17
C MET A 148 21.16 9.62 -3.81
N GLY A 149 21.43 9.92 -2.53
CA GLY A 149 21.83 11.25 -2.06
C GLY A 149 20.67 12.20 -1.74
N TYR A 150 19.43 11.71 -1.69
CA TYR A 150 18.26 12.52 -1.31
C TYR A 150 18.06 12.56 0.20
N GLU A 151 17.45 13.64 0.68
CA GLU A 151 17.02 13.82 2.07
C GLU A 151 15.49 13.86 2.16
N PRO A 152 14.81 12.70 2.16
CA PRO A 152 13.36 12.67 2.27
C PRO A 152 12.88 13.21 3.63
N PRO A 153 11.70 13.86 3.67
CA PRO A 153 11.10 14.38 4.90
C PRO A 153 10.73 13.28 5.90
N ASN A 154 10.41 13.68 7.14
CA ASN A 154 9.91 12.75 8.14
C ASN A 154 8.57 12.12 7.67
N THR A 155 8.50 10.79 7.70
CA THR A 155 7.29 10.03 7.35
C THR A 155 6.72 9.24 8.53
N ASP A 156 7.14 9.58 9.75
CA ASP A 156 6.59 9.05 11.00
C ASP A 156 5.23 9.69 11.34
N VAL A 157 4.34 8.91 11.97
CA VAL A 157 3.01 9.37 12.38
C VAL A 157 3.06 10.50 13.42
N LEU A 158 4.12 10.59 14.22
CA LEU A 158 4.33 11.70 15.16
C LEU A 158 4.45 13.07 14.45
N GLY A 159 4.70 13.08 13.13
CA GLY A 159 4.74 14.30 12.32
C GLY A 159 3.42 14.66 11.65
N THR A 160 2.32 13.97 11.96
CA THR A 160 0.99 14.21 11.37
C THR A 160 0.11 15.10 12.25
N GLU A 161 -0.89 15.72 11.64
CA GLU A 161 -1.92 16.50 12.33
C GLU A 161 -3.10 15.62 12.75
N ASP A 162 -3.74 15.97 13.87
CA ASP A 162 -4.97 15.34 14.40
C ASP A 162 -6.25 15.93 13.78
#